data_AF-A0A925WTL9-F1
#
_entry.id   AF-A0A925WTL9-F1
#
_cell.length_a   1.000
_cell.length_b   1.000
_cell.length_c   1.000
_cell.angle_alpha   90.00
_cell.angle_beta   90.00
_cell.angle_gamma   90.00
#
_symmetry.space_group_name_H-M   'P 1'
#
loop_
_entity.id
_entity.type
_entity.pdbx_description
1 polymer ?
#
loop_
_entity_poly.entity_id
_entity_poly.type
_entity_poly.pdbx_seq_one_letter_code
_entity_poly.pdbx_strand_id
1 'polypeptide(L)'
;MTVSLETLQQRIGSEIDPGERVLRVGAPDPAKRAASGIPLLLFGIPFTLFAVFWTTTAGRFTALFSGVVRSADNGPGTSSGPGAVFAAPFLLFPLFGLIFVVIGINLLLAPLWAYLRAQRTVYAITDRRAITVEANALGGGRAVRSYGPGEIAKMERRESAQGVGDLIFSRERYSTYHNGQHRSRTRENGFFAIADTHAVERILRDTFLGGGYR
;
A
#
# COMPACT_ATOMS: atom_id res chain seq x y z
N MET A 1 -19.76 5.15 9.42
CA MET A 1 -20.23 5.34 8.03
C MET A 1 -20.49 3.98 7.43
N THR A 2 -21.73 3.51 7.50
CA THR A 2 -22.20 2.29 6.83
C THR A 2 -22.42 2.62 5.36
N VAL A 3 -21.57 2.10 4.49
CA VAL A 3 -21.83 2.16 3.04
C VAL A 3 -23.11 1.36 2.78
N SER A 4 -24.14 1.99 2.19
CA SER A 4 -25.41 1.31 1.92
C SER A 4 -25.23 0.20 0.88
N LEU A 5 -25.91 -0.93 1.09
CA LEU A 5 -25.88 -2.09 0.19
C LEU A 5 -26.23 -1.72 -1.26
N GLU A 6 -27.12 -0.75 -1.46
CA GLU A 6 -27.50 -0.24 -2.78
C GLU A 6 -26.32 0.39 -3.53
N THR A 7 -25.49 1.18 -2.84
CA THR A 7 -24.31 1.81 -3.45
C THR A 7 -23.26 0.76 -3.83
N LEU A 8 -23.14 -0.31 -3.03
CA LEU A 8 -22.23 -1.41 -3.32
C LEU A 8 -22.73 -2.25 -4.51
N GLN A 9 -24.02 -2.56 -4.55
CA GLN A 9 -24.63 -3.29 -5.66
C GLN A 9 -24.53 -2.52 -6.99
N GLN A 10 -24.77 -1.20 -6.98
CA GLN A 10 -24.61 -0.36 -8.17
C GLN A 10 -23.16 -0.33 -8.67
N ARG A 11 -22.18 -0.36 -7.76
CA ARG A 11 -20.75 -0.41 -8.10
C ARG A 11 -20.29 -1.74 -8.68
N ILE A 12 -21.01 -2.83 -8.39
CA ILE A 12 -20.72 -4.17 -8.90
C ILE A 12 -21.48 -4.41 -10.20
N GLY A 13 -22.65 -3.80 -10.40
CA GLY A 13 -23.51 -4.01 -11.57
C GLY A 13 -22.86 -3.79 -12.95
N SER A 14 -21.80 -2.97 -13.03
CA SER A 14 -21.04 -2.78 -14.28
C SER A 14 -20.05 -3.91 -14.59
N GLU A 15 -19.76 -4.77 -13.62
CA GLU A 15 -18.70 -5.80 -13.68
C GLU A 15 -19.27 -7.24 -13.70
N ILE A 16 -20.59 -7.37 -13.62
CA ILE A 16 -21.29 -8.67 -13.62
C ILE A 16 -21.62 -9.05 -15.05
N ASP A 17 -21.31 -10.29 -15.43
CA ASP A 17 -21.68 -10.80 -16.75
C ASP A 17 -23.21 -10.89 -16.87
N PRO A 18 -23.81 -10.66 -18.05
CA PRO A 18 -25.26 -10.78 -18.22
C PRO A 18 -25.79 -12.15 -17.74
N GLY A 19 -26.61 -12.12 -16.69
CA GLY A 19 -27.22 -13.32 -16.07
C GLY A 19 -26.47 -13.92 -14.87
N GLU A 20 -25.33 -13.37 -14.47
CA GLU A 20 -24.61 -13.75 -13.25
C GLU A 20 -25.31 -13.15 -12.01
N ARG A 21 -25.51 -13.95 -10.96
CA ARG A 21 -26.25 -13.56 -9.75
C ARG A 21 -25.29 -13.29 -8.60
N VAL A 22 -25.43 -12.13 -7.96
CA VAL A 22 -24.66 -11.82 -6.74
C VAL A 22 -25.31 -12.52 -5.55
N LEU A 23 -24.57 -13.42 -4.91
CA LEU A 23 -25.00 -14.14 -3.73
C LEU A 23 -24.71 -13.34 -2.45
N ARG A 24 -23.56 -12.68 -2.38
CA ARG A 24 -23.17 -11.87 -1.21
C ARG A 24 -22.20 -10.76 -1.60
N VAL A 25 -22.31 -9.63 -0.91
CA VAL A 25 -21.36 -8.52 -0.98
C VAL A 25 -20.77 -8.26 0.40
N GLY A 26 -19.49 -7.94 0.44
CA GLY A 26 -18.75 -7.60 1.65
C GLY A 26 -17.68 -6.55 1.39
N ALA A 27 -17.01 -6.14 2.46
CA ALA A 27 -15.90 -5.20 2.43
C ALA A 27 -14.87 -5.60 3.50
N PRO A 28 -13.59 -5.26 3.31
CA PRO A 28 -12.58 -5.46 4.35
C PRO A 28 -12.86 -4.55 5.56
N ASP A 29 -12.50 -5.01 6.76
CA ASP A 29 -12.41 -4.18 7.96
C ASP A 29 -11.26 -3.17 7.77
N PRO A 30 -11.56 -1.86 7.66
CA PRO A 30 -10.53 -0.86 7.37
C PRO A 30 -9.51 -0.70 8.49
N ALA A 31 -9.89 -0.90 9.75
CA ALA A 31 -8.99 -0.75 10.89
C ALA A 31 -7.98 -1.90 10.92
N LYS A 32 -8.45 -3.13 10.69
CA LYS A 32 -7.57 -4.31 10.61
C LYS A 32 -6.67 -4.27 9.39
N ARG A 33 -7.15 -3.73 8.26
CA ARG A 33 -6.30 -3.50 7.09
C ARG A 33 -5.27 -2.39 7.33
N ALA A 34 -5.60 -1.35 8.09
CA ALA A 34 -4.65 -0.30 8.46
C ALA A 34 -3.47 -0.86 9.28
N ALA A 35 -3.69 -1.90 10.08
CA ALA A 35 -2.66 -2.53 10.89
C ALA A 35 -1.48 -3.08 10.06
N SER A 36 -1.68 -3.43 8.78
CA SER A 36 -0.59 -3.84 7.90
C SER A 36 0.41 -2.71 7.61
N GLY A 37 0.03 -1.45 7.84
CA GLY A 37 0.89 -0.28 7.71
C GLY A 37 1.70 0.04 8.98
N ILE A 38 1.40 -0.59 10.12
CA ILE A 38 2.07 -0.28 11.40
C ILE A 38 3.59 -0.53 11.35
N PRO A 39 4.11 -1.64 10.80
CA PRO A 39 5.56 -1.83 10.71
C PRO A 39 6.25 -0.71 9.93
N LEU A 40 5.60 -0.22 8.87
CA LEU A 40 6.11 0.87 8.05
C LEU A 40 6.07 2.22 8.77
N LEU A 41 5.00 2.48 9.53
CA LEU A 41 4.89 3.62 10.44
C LEU A 41 6.01 3.61 11.50
N LEU A 42 6.20 2.47 12.19
CA LEU A 42 7.21 2.32 13.25
C LEU A 42 8.62 2.57 12.74
N PHE A 43 8.95 2.11 11.52
CA PHE A 43 10.20 2.45 10.87
C PHE A 43 10.26 3.92 10.42
N GLY A 44 9.13 4.45 9.93
CA GLY A 44 9.00 5.82 9.46
C GLY A 44 9.25 6.86 10.54
N ILE A 45 8.94 6.59 11.81
CA ILE A 45 9.15 7.53 12.93
C ILE A 45 10.63 7.92 13.09
N PRO A 46 11.56 7.01 13.44
CA PRO A 46 12.98 7.35 13.60
C PRO A 46 13.59 7.86 12.29
N PHE A 47 13.17 7.31 11.15
CA PHE A 47 13.64 7.77 9.83
C PHE A 47 13.25 9.22 9.55
N THR A 48 12.01 9.61 9.83
CA THR A 48 11.54 10.98 9.60
C THR A 48 12.19 11.95 10.58
N LEU A 49 12.32 11.57 11.85
CA LEU A 49 13.04 12.37 12.85
C LEU A 49 14.49 12.61 12.41
N PHE A 50 15.18 11.58 11.93
CA PHE A 50 16.51 11.70 11.37
C PHE A 50 16.54 12.62 10.14
N ALA A 51 15.61 12.46 9.20
CA ALA A 51 15.53 13.29 8.00
C ALA A 51 15.29 14.78 8.32
N VAL A 52 14.40 15.06 9.28
CA VAL A 52 14.15 16.43 9.77
C VAL A 52 15.39 16.99 10.45
N PHE A 53 15.98 16.25 11.38
CA PHE A 53 17.22 16.63 12.07
C PHE A 53 18.34 16.94 11.07
N TRP A 54 18.54 16.05 10.09
CA TRP A 54 19.52 16.21 9.03
C TRP A 54 19.27 17.47 8.21
N THR A 55 18.02 17.68 7.76
CA THR A 55 17.65 18.84 6.94
C THR A 55 17.88 20.15 7.70
N THR A 56 17.53 20.21 8.99
CA THR A 56 17.79 21.39 9.82
C THR A 56 19.27 21.62 10.05
N THR A 57 20.05 20.57 10.31
CA THR A 57 21.49 20.68 10.60
C THR A 57 22.28 21.06 9.35
N ALA A 58 21.99 20.41 8.23
CA ALA A 58 22.58 20.73 6.93
C ALA A 58 22.22 22.14 6.49
N GLY A 59 20.96 22.57 6.65
CA GLY A 59 20.54 23.93 6.31
C GLY A 59 21.28 25.01 7.12
N ARG A 60 21.54 24.77 8.41
CA ARG A 60 22.31 25.70 9.25
C ARG A 60 23.79 25.72 8.87
N PHE A 61 24.37 24.57 8.56
CA PHE A 61 25.74 24.45 8.08
C PHE A 61 25.93 25.15 6.72
N THR A 62 25.00 24.93 5.78
CA THR A 62 24.96 25.62 4.48
C THR A 62 24.80 27.12 4.66
N ALA A 63 23.96 27.60 5.58
CA ALA A 63 23.80 29.04 5.85
C ALA A 63 25.12 29.67 6.36
N LEU A 64 25.81 29.00 7.28
CA LEU A 64 27.11 29.45 7.81
C LEU A 64 28.19 29.47 6.71
N PHE A 65 28.29 28.43 5.89
CA PHE A 65 29.26 28.36 4.78
C PHE A 65 28.90 29.29 3.62
N SER A 66 27.62 29.55 3.36
CA SER A 66 27.18 30.49 2.32
C SER A 66 27.59 31.92 2.63
N GLY A 67 27.70 32.29 3.91
CA GLY A 67 28.27 33.56 4.35
C GLY A 67 29.76 33.66 4.04
N VAL A 68 30.50 32.55 4.18
CA VAL A 68 31.93 32.46 3.84
C VAL A 68 32.14 32.57 2.32
N VAL A 69 31.31 31.92 1.51
CA VAL A 69 31.37 32.01 0.03
C VAL A 69 31.02 33.42 -0.45
N ARG A 70 29.94 34.03 0.06
CA ARG A 70 29.56 35.42 -0.28
C ARG A 70 30.59 36.47 0.16
N SER A 71 31.40 36.17 1.17
CA SER A 71 32.48 37.05 1.62
C SER A 71 33.71 36.98 0.70
N ALA A 72 33.84 35.93 -0.12
CA ALA A 72 34.95 35.74 -1.05
C ALA A 72 34.74 36.42 -2.42
N ASP A 73 33.49 36.75 -2.79
CA ASP A 73 33.13 37.29 -4.12
C ASP A 73 33.20 38.83 -4.24
N ASN A 74 33.66 39.56 -3.21
CA ASN A 74 33.67 41.04 -3.22
C ASN A 74 34.91 41.68 -3.89
N GLY A 75 35.67 40.93 -4.70
CA GLY A 75 36.84 41.44 -5.44
C GLY A 75 36.67 41.30 -6.96
N PRO A 76 36.86 42.37 -7.76
CA PRO A 76 36.78 42.27 -9.21
C PRO A 76 38.02 41.54 -9.73
N GLY A 77 37.89 40.25 -10.06
CA GLY A 77 38.91 39.49 -10.82
C GLY A 77 39.34 38.13 -10.27
N THR A 78 38.83 37.66 -9.14
CA THR A 78 39.24 36.35 -8.60
C THR A 78 38.43 35.20 -9.20
N SER A 79 39.10 34.41 -10.05
CA SER A 79 38.70 33.03 -10.36
C SER A 79 38.26 32.33 -9.08
N SER A 80 37.08 31.69 -9.10
CA SER A 80 36.50 30.92 -7.98
C SER A 80 37.59 30.28 -7.12
N GLY A 81 37.93 30.91 -5.99
CA GLY A 81 39.03 30.46 -5.14
C GLY A 81 38.79 29.02 -4.69
N PRO A 82 39.84 28.28 -4.28
CA PRO A 82 39.71 26.87 -3.88
C PRO A 82 38.54 26.62 -2.92
N GLY A 83 38.30 27.54 -1.97
CA GLY A 83 37.18 27.48 -1.04
C GLY A 83 35.78 27.43 -1.66
N ALA A 84 35.53 28.14 -2.77
CA ALA A 84 34.23 28.14 -3.45
C ALA A 84 33.94 26.80 -4.15
N VAL A 85 34.96 26.21 -4.78
CA VAL A 85 34.88 24.90 -5.44
C VAL A 85 34.68 23.76 -4.43
N PHE A 86 35.31 23.87 -3.25
CA PHE A 86 35.09 22.93 -2.15
C PHE A 86 33.75 23.13 -1.42
N ALA A 87 33.18 24.35 -1.40
CA ALA A 87 31.91 24.64 -0.73
C ALA A 87 30.66 24.36 -1.59
N ALA A 88 30.75 24.45 -2.93
CA ALA A 88 29.62 24.29 -3.84
C ALA A 88 28.82 22.98 -3.67
N PRO A 89 29.43 21.80 -3.43
CA PRO A 89 28.68 20.56 -3.18
C PRO A 89 27.82 20.62 -1.90
N PHE A 90 28.27 21.36 -0.88
CA PHE A 90 27.56 21.51 0.40
C PHE A 90 26.33 22.41 0.31
N LEU A 91 26.15 23.16 -0.80
CA LEU A 91 24.95 23.95 -1.06
C LEU A 91 23.77 23.08 -1.56
N LEU A 92 24.05 21.96 -2.23
CA LEU A 92 23.02 21.01 -2.69
C LEU A 92 22.63 19.99 -1.61
N PHE A 93 23.44 19.87 -0.56
CA PHE A 93 23.27 18.90 0.52
C PHE A 93 21.91 18.94 1.24
N PRO A 94 21.27 20.10 1.47
CA PRO A 94 19.93 20.17 2.06
C PRO A 94 18.81 19.63 1.16
N LEU A 95 18.95 19.68 -0.17
CA LEU A 95 17.93 19.16 -1.10
C LEU A 95 17.76 17.64 -0.94
N PHE A 96 18.84 16.92 -0.63
CA PHE A 96 18.76 15.49 -0.35
C PHE A 96 17.92 15.22 0.90
N GLY A 97 18.08 16.05 1.94
CA GLY A 97 17.26 15.99 3.16
C GLY A 97 15.77 16.12 2.89
N LEU A 98 15.38 17.05 2.01
CA LEU A 98 13.97 17.29 1.68
C LEU A 98 13.30 16.06 1.05
N ILE A 99 13.99 15.35 0.15
CA ILE A 99 13.46 14.10 -0.44
C ILE A 99 13.24 13.04 0.65
N PHE A 100 14.18 12.90 1.60
CA PHE A 100 14.02 11.97 2.74
C PHE A 100 12.87 12.37 3.66
N VAL A 101 12.63 13.67 3.89
CA VAL A 101 11.47 14.14 4.67
C VAL A 101 10.15 13.77 3.98
N VAL A 102 10.05 13.98 2.67
CA VAL A 102 8.85 13.61 1.89
C VAL A 102 8.60 12.11 1.95
N ILE A 103 9.65 11.29 1.80
CA ILE A 103 9.56 9.83 1.94
C ILE A 103 9.12 9.45 3.36
N GLY A 104 9.71 10.08 4.38
CA GLY A 104 9.37 9.85 5.79
C GLY A 104 7.89 10.12 6.09
N ILE A 105 7.36 11.25 5.60
CA ILE A 105 5.94 11.58 5.71
C ILE A 105 5.08 10.51 5.02
N ASN A 106 5.49 10.03 3.83
CA ASN A 106 4.75 8.98 3.13
C ASN A 106 4.71 7.67 3.94
N LEU A 107 5.82 7.29 4.58
CA LEU A 107 5.89 6.14 5.48
C LEU A 107 4.97 6.31 6.70
N LEU A 108 4.93 7.51 7.28
CA LEU A 108 4.06 7.82 8.41
C LEU A 108 2.57 7.76 8.05
N LEU A 109 2.22 8.11 6.81
CA LEU A 109 0.85 8.03 6.30
C LEU A 109 0.46 6.64 5.82
N ALA A 110 1.36 5.64 5.83
CA ALA A 110 1.08 4.28 5.39
C ALA A 110 -0.20 3.64 5.97
N PRO A 111 -0.48 3.69 7.30
CA PRO A 111 -1.72 3.13 7.85
C PRO A 111 -2.97 3.88 7.36
N LEU A 112 -2.87 5.21 7.14
CA LEU A 112 -3.97 5.99 6.59
C LEU A 112 -4.24 5.61 5.13
N TRP A 113 -3.20 5.43 4.32
CA TRP A 113 -3.36 4.96 2.94
C TRP A 113 -3.98 3.57 2.88
N ALA A 114 -3.57 2.66 3.76
CA ALA A 114 -4.14 1.32 3.85
C ALA A 114 -5.62 1.36 4.28
N TYR A 115 -5.97 2.22 5.23
CA TYR A 115 -7.34 2.46 5.68
C TYR A 115 -8.23 3.01 4.55
N LEU A 116 -7.78 4.06 3.86
CA LEU A 116 -8.51 4.69 2.76
C LEU A 116 -8.69 3.73 1.57
N ARG A 117 -7.69 2.88 1.30
CA ARG A 117 -7.81 1.86 0.25
C ARG A 117 -8.83 0.80 0.63
N ALA A 118 -8.81 0.33 1.88
CA ALA A 118 -9.76 -0.66 2.40
C ALA A 118 -11.22 -0.17 2.31
N GLN A 119 -11.49 1.10 2.63
CA GLN A 119 -12.83 1.69 2.49
C GLN A 119 -13.36 1.73 1.05
N ARG A 120 -12.47 1.62 0.06
CA ARG A 120 -12.83 1.64 -1.36
C ARG A 120 -12.70 0.26 -2.02
N THR A 121 -12.43 -0.78 -1.23
CA THR A 121 -12.38 -2.16 -1.70
C THR A 121 -13.72 -2.84 -1.43
N VAL A 122 -14.20 -3.61 -2.40
CA VAL A 122 -15.46 -4.37 -2.30
C VAL A 122 -15.19 -5.82 -2.72
N TYR A 123 -15.75 -6.75 -1.95
CA TYR A 123 -15.73 -8.17 -2.24
C TYR A 123 -17.14 -8.61 -2.63
N ALA A 124 -17.26 -9.39 -3.69
CA ALA A 124 -18.52 -9.96 -4.14
C ALA A 124 -18.35 -11.46 -4.39
N ILE A 125 -19.37 -12.22 -4.02
CA ILE A 125 -19.48 -13.64 -4.32
C ILE A 125 -20.66 -13.79 -5.25
N THR A 126 -20.43 -14.41 -6.41
CA THR A 126 -21.47 -14.69 -7.40
C THR A 126 -21.76 -16.19 -7.47
N ASP A 127 -22.69 -16.60 -8.33
CA ASP A 127 -22.99 -18.00 -8.63
C ASP A 127 -21.89 -18.69 -9.47
N ARG A 128 -20.93 -17.93 -10.03
CA ARG A 128 -19.88 -18.46 -10.92
C ARG A 128 -18.45 -18.24 -10.40
N ARG A 129 -18.22 -17.18 -9.63
CA ARG A 129 -16.88 -16.74 -9.20
C ARG A 129 -16.92 -15.83 -7.98
N ALA A 130 -15.75 -15.62 -7.38
CA ALA A 130 -15.54 -14.56 -6.39
C ALA A 130 -14.87 -13.36 -7.06
N ILE A 131 -15.28 -12.14 -6.74
CA ILE A 131 -14.77 -10.90 -7.35
C ILE A 131 -14.23 -9.98 -6.24
N THR A 132 -13.03 -9.46 -6.46
CA THR A 132 -12.41 -8.41 -5.65
C THR A 132 -12.25 -7.15 -6.50
N VAL A 133 -12.88 -6.07 -6.05
CA VAL A 133 -12.74 -4.75 -6.67
C VAL A 133 -11.93 -3.86 -5.72
N GLU A 134 -10.68 -3.61 -6.06
CA GLU A 134 -9.79 -2.70 -5.33
C GLU A 134 -9.72 -1.36 -6.05
N ALA A 135 -10.16 -0.28 -5.39
CA ALA A 135 -9.93 1.07 -5.92
C ALA A 135 -8.62 1.66 -5.38
N ASN A 136 -7.93 2.43 -6.21
CA ASN A 136 -6.74 3.15 -5.76
C ASN A 136 -7.10 4.20 -4.69
N ALA A 137 -6.25 4.35 -3.68
CA ALA A 137 -6.44 5.29 -2.57
C ALA A 137 -6.41 6.76 -3.04
N LEU A 138 -5.66 7.05 -4.12
CA LEU A 138 -5.50 8.39 -4.71
C LEU A 138 -6.49 8.68 -5.85
N GLY A 139 -7.42 7.77 -6.15
CA GLY A 139 -8.27 7.86 -7.34
C GLY A 139 -7.55 7.45 -8.64
N GLY A 140 -8.30 7.31 -9.73
CA GLY A 140 -7.72 7.11 -11.07
C GLY A 140 -7.62 5.66 -11.57
N GLY A 141 -8.11 4.66 -10.84
CA GLY A 141 -8.18 3.28 -11.33
C GLY A 141 -8.84 2.30 -10.38
N ARG A 142 -9.47 1.26 -10.95
CA ARG A 142 -10.05 0.11 -10.25
C ARG A 142 -9.36 -1.15 -10.77
N ALA A 143 -8.79 -1.92 -9.87
CA ALA A 143 -8.29 -3.25 -10.18
C ALA A 143 -9.40 -4.25 -9.83
N VAL A 144 -9.90 -4.95 -10.83
CA VAL A 144 -10.87 -6.02 -10.65
C VAL A 144 -10.15 -7.35 -10.80
N ARG A 145 -10.37 -8.25 -9.85
CA ARG A 145 -9.85 -9.63 -9.88
C ARG A 145 -11.01 -10.58 -9.71
N SER A 146 -11.03 -11.62 -10.53
CA SER A 146 -12.07 -12.64 -10.52
C SER A 146 -11.41 -13.99 -10.27
N TYR A 147 -11.98 -14.77 -9.36
CA TYR A 147 -11.47 -16.06 -8.93
C TYR A 147 -12.49 -17.16 -9.25
N GLY A 148 -12.07 -18.14 -10.04
CA GLY A 148 -12.93 -19.26 -10.44
C GLY A 148 -12.98 -20.37 -9.38
N PRO A 149 -13.87 -21.38 -9.57
CA PRO A 149 -14.00 -22.50 -8.64
C PRO A 149 -12.69 -23.25 -8.36
N GLY A 150 -11.81 -23.39 -9.37
CA GLY A 150 -10.52 -24.08 -9.21
C GLY A 150 -9.52 -23.34 -8.31
N GLU A 151 -9.58 -22.00 -8.25
CA GLU A 151 -8.76 -21.21 -7.32
C GLU A 151 -9.37 -21.20 -5.92
N ILE A 152 -10.71 -21.12 -5.85
CA ILE A 152 -11.46 -21.20 -4.59
C ILE A 152 -11.26 -22.59 -3.93
N ALA A 153 -11.14 -23.67 -4.71
CA ALA A 153 -10.83 -25.00 -4.19
C ALA A 153 -9.49 -25.07 -3.43
N LYS A 154 -8.53 -24.22 -3.82
CA LYS A 154 -7.19 -24.15 -3.23
C LYS A 154 -7.06 -23.07 -2.16
N MET A 155 -8.18 -22.50 -1.71
CA MET A 155 -8.16 -21.38 -0.79
C MET A 155 -7.53 -21.73 0.55
N GLU A 156 -6.72 -20.81 1.07
CA GLU A 156 -6.11 -20.91 2.39
C GLU A 156 -6.73 -19.85 3.32
N ARG A 157 -7.14 -20.28 4.52
CA ARG A 157 -7.68 -19.40 5.54
C ARG A 157 -6.60 -19.03 6.55
N ARG A 158 -6.38 -17.74 6.74
CA ARG A 158 -5.53 -17.19 7.81
C ARG A 158 -6.39 -16.34 8.74
N GLU A 159 -6.76 -16.89 9.88
CA GLU A 159 -7.65 -16.22 10.83
C GLU A 159 -6.91 -15.78 12.10
N SER A 160 -7.29 -14.62 12.63
CA SER A 160 -6.92 -14.18 13.97
C SER A 160 -7.97 -14.62 14.99
N ALA A 161 -7.61 -14.76 16.27
CA ALA A 161 -8.50 -15.18 17.37
C ALA A 161 -9.82 -14.39 17.51
N GLN A 162 -9.94 -13.24 16.83
CA GLN A 162 -11.13 -12.38 16.82
C GLN A 162 -12.08 -12.64 15.63
N GLY A 163 -11.99 -13.77 14.92
CA GLY A 163 -12.91 -14.13 13.83
C GLY A 163 -12.74 -13.33 12.53
N VAL A 164 -11.74 -12.44 12.48
CA VAL A 164 -11.35 -11.70 11.28
C VAL A 164 -10.07 -12.28 10.74
N GLY A 165 -10.03 -12.45 9.43
CA GLY A 165 -8.95 -13.12 8.74
C GLY A 165 -8.91 -12.81 7.26
N ASP A 166 -8.02 -13.52 6.60
CA ASP A 166 -7.78 -13.47 5.17
C ASP A 166 -8.15 -14.83 4.56
N LEU A 167 -8.80 -14.81 3.40
CA LEU A 167 -8.97 -15.96 2.51
C LEU A 167 -8.14 -15.74 1.27
N ILE A 168 -7.10 -16.55 1.09
CA ILE A 168 -6.13 -16.43 0.00
C ILE A 168 -6.51 -17.44 -1.08
N PHE A 169 -6.90 -16.97 -2.27
CA PHE A 169 -7.31 -17.83 -3.40
C PHE A 169 -6.13 -18.18 -4.32
N SER A 170 -5.21 -17.24 -4.54
CA SER A 170 -4.04 -17.47 -5.37
C SER A 170 -2.78 -16.80 -4.82
N ARG A 171 -1.64 -17.47 -5.03
CA ARG A 171 -0.30 -16.96 -4.73
C ARG A 171 0.47 -16.86 -6.03
N GLU A 172 0.59 -15.65 -6.53
CA GLU A 172 1.37 -15.38 -7.73
C GLU A 172 2.83 -15.14 -7.33
N ARG A 173 3.74 -16.03 -7.73
CA ARG A 173 5.18 -15.86 -7.48
C ARG A 173 5.79 -15.11 -8.64
N TYR A 174 6.19 -13.86 -8.39
CA TYR A 174 7.01 -13.11 -9.32
C TYR A 174 8.48 -13.45 -9.03
N SER A 175 9.11 -14.16 -9.95
CA SER A 175 10.56 -14.32 -9.99
C SER A 175 11.15 -13.12 -10.72
N THR A 176 11.90 -12.28 -10.02
CA THR A 176 12.71 -11.24 -10.67
C THR A 176 14.16 -11.69 -10.67
N TYR A 177 14.75 -11.80 -11.86
CA TYR A 177 16.17 -12.11 -12.02
C TYR A 177 16.96 -10.80 -12.01
N HIS A 178 17.74 -10.57 -10.95
CA HIS A 178 18.61 -9.41 -10.87
C HIS A 178 19.95 -9.80 -10.21
N ASN A 179 21.05 -9.52 -10.90
CA ASN A 179 22.42 -9.75 -10.44
C ASN A 179 22.69 -11.18 -9.93
N GLY A 180 22.27 -12.21 -10.67
CA GLY A 180 22.52 -13.62 -10.32
C GLY A 180 21.75 -14.15 -9.09
N GLN A 181 20.95 -13.31 -8.42
CA GLN A 181 20.13 -13.71 -7.28
C GLN A 181 18.66 -13.84 -7.67
N HIS A 182 18.05 -14.96 -7.26
CA HIS A 182 16.62 -15.19 -7.41
C HIS A 182 15.89 -14.54 -6.23
N ARG A 183 15.21 -13.41 -6.47
CA ARG A 183 14.26 -12.86 -5.50
C ARG A 183 12.85 -13.23 -5.92
N SER A 184 12.26 -14.19 -5.21
CA SER A 184 10.85 -14.55 -5.36
C SER A 184 10.02 -13.66 -4.46
N ARG A 185 9.12 -12.87 -5.05
CA ARG A 185 8.11 -12.12 -4.30
C ARG A 185 6.76 -12.78 -4.53
N THR A 186 6.17 -13.29 -3.45
CA THR A 186 4.83 -13.86 -3.49
C THR A 186 3.82 -12.75 -3.29
N ARG A 187 2.93 -12.55 -4.26
CA ARG A 187 1.74 -11.72 -4.12
C ARG A 187 0.56 -12.63 -3.78
N GLU A 188 0.06 -12.51 -2.56
CA GLU A 188 -1.18 -13.18 -2.15
C GLU A 188 -2.36 -12.37 -2.68
N ASN A 189 -3.34 -13.07 -3.25
CA ASN A 189 -4.54 -12.50 -3.85
C ASN A 189 -5.76 -13.21 -3.25
N GLY A 190 -6.73 -12.43 -2.78
CA GLY A 190 -7.92 -12.97 -2.14
C GLY A 190 -8.78 -11.93 -1.42
N PHE A 191 -9.57 -12.40 -0.47
CA PHE A 191 -10.34 -11.55 0.43
C PHE A 191 -9.53 -11.30 1.70
N PHE A 192 -9.27 -10.03 2.02
CA PHE A 192 -8.43 -9.66 3.14
C PHE A 192 -9.24 -8.94 4.22
N ALA A 193 -8.87 -9.14 5.48
CA ALA A 193 -9.49 -8.50 6.64
C ALA A 193 -11.02 -8.63 6.63
N ILE A 194 -11.56 -9.79 6.25
CA ILE A 194 -13.01 -10.01 6.20
C ILE A 194 -13.58 -10.30 7.58
N ALA A 195 -14.73 -9.71 7.88
CA ALA A 195 -15.49 -10.04 9.08
C ALA A 195 -16.11 -11.43 8.94
N ASP A 196 -15.96 -12.27 9.97
CA ASP A 196 -16.45 -13.65 10.02
C ASP A 196 -15.94 -14.50 8.84
N THR A 197 -14.63 -14.76 8.87
CA THR A 197 -13.91 -15.54 7.85
C THR A 197 -14.54 -16.91 7.64
N HIS A 198 -15.03 -17.53 8.72
CA HIS A 198 -15.67 -18.83 8.69
C HIS A 198 -16.99 -18.83 7.91
N ALA A 199 -17.86 -17.84 8.13
CA ALA A 199 -19.11 -17.75 7.39
C ALA A 199 -18.87 -17.50 5.89
N VAL A 200 -17.88 -16.66 5.55
CA VAL A 200 -17.54 -16.38 4.15
C VAL A 200 -16.92 -17.62 3.48
N GLU A 201 -16.00 -18.32 4.15
CA GLU A 201 -15.44 -19.57 3.65
C GLU A 201 -16.53 -20.60 3.38
N ARG A 202 -17.45 -20.79 4.34
CA ARG A 202 -18.56 -21.75 4.21
C ARG A 202 -19.42 -21.47 2.99
N ILE A 203 -19.79 -20.20 2.78
CA ILE A 203 -20.57 -19.80 1.59
C ILE A 203 -19.81 -20.11 0.30
N LEU A 204 -18.50 -19.83 0.25
CA LEU A 204 -17.68 -20.14 -0.93
C LEU A 204 -17.61 -21.66 -1.18
N ARG A 205 -17.42 -22.46 -0.14
CA ARG A 205 -17.39 -23.93 -0.25
C ARG A 205 -18.74 -24.48 -0.69
N ASP A 206 -19.82 -24.03 -0.08
CA ASP A 206 -21.17 -24.51 -0.39
C ASP A 206 -21.57 -24.16 -1.82
N THR A 207 -21.21 -22.95 -2.27
CA THR A 207 -21.53 -22.46 -3.62
C THR A 207 -20.72 -23.18 -4.70
N PHE A 208 -19.42 -23.38 -4.48
CA PHE A 208 -18.50 -23.79 -5.57
C PHE A 208 -17.98 -25.21 -5.47
N LEU A 209 -17.97 -25.81 -4.28
CA LEU A 209 -17.39 -27.14 -4.04
C LEU A 209 -18.43 -28.20 -3.70
N GLY A 210 -19.71 -27.83 -3.62
CA GLY A 210 -20.81 -28.72 -3.23
C GLY A 210 -20.70 -29.10 -1.75
N GLY A 211 -21.50 -28.42 -0.90
CA GLY A 211 -21.48 -28.51 0.57
C GLY A 211 -21.09 -29.87 1.16
N GLY A 212 -19.82 -29.97 1.57
CA GLY A 212 -19.18 -31.19 2.07
C GLY A 212 -18.94 -31.18 3.58
N TYR A 213 -19.74 -30.45 4.36
CA TYR A 213 -19.77 -30.57 5.83
C TYR A 213 -21.23 -30.49 6.29
N ARG A 214 -21.81 -31.66 6.56
CA ARG A 214 -22.95 -31.81 7.47
C ARG A 214 -22.43 -31.88 8.90
#